data_AF-A0A2E5DWQ1-F1
#
_entry.id   AF-A0A2E5DWQ1-F1
#
_cell.length_a   1.000
_cell.length_b   1.000
_cell.length_c   1.000
_cell.angle_alpha   90.00
_cell.angle_beta   90.00
_cell.angle_gamma   90.00
#
_symmetry.space_group_name_H-M   'P 1'
#
loop_
_entity.id
_entity.type
_entity.pdbx_description
1 polymer ?
#
loop_
_entity_poly.entity_id
_entity_poly.type
_entity_poly.pdbx_seq_one_letter_code
_entity_poly.pdbx_strand_id
1 'polypeptide(L)'
;MKNEMTAKLLNELQAPVVVAEILNGHVSYESSDYALSSLISDQKPDAALLSIALSFRMIIRPYIKASPILKASVLECMRIVEARASGFLTSPLSADTSCPATLDSMSSIAEDLSYVEELLDLAVNFFAAKDPLAMRLCALLKSQAHTHHMIAEVFCNQFASAPIAEPSRMQRMLGCLVSAANRNEPLSMQAV
;
A
#
# COMPACT_ATOMS: atom_id res chain seq x y z
N MET A 1 18.40 -7.12 -14.04
CA MET A 1 17.53 -7.23 -12.85
C MET A 1 16.35 -6.26 -12.86
N LYS A 2 16.50 -4.93 -13.05
CA LYS A 2 15.36 -3.98 -12.97
C LYS A 2 14.20 -4.25 -13.96
N ASN A 3 14.47 -4.72 -15.19
CA ASN A 3 13.42 -4.94 -16.20
C ASN A 3 12.56 -6.18 -15.95
N GLU A 4 13.11 -7.24 -15.35
CA GLU A 4 12.37 -8.50 -15.12
C GLU A 4 11.29 -8.33 -14.05
N MET A 5 11.60 -7.55 -13.02
CA MET A 5 10.66 -7.25 -11.94
C MET A 5 9.50 -6.37 -12.41
N THR A 6 9.79 -5.34 -13.21
CA THR A 6 8.74 -4.53 -13.85
C THR A 6 7.86 -5.36 -14.76
N ALA A 7 8.43 -6.29 -15.54
CA ALA A 7 7.64 -7.19 -16.39
C ALA A 7 6.71 -8.10 -15.57
N LYS A 8 7.19 -8.65 -14.44
CA LYS A 8 6.36 -9.44 -13.52
C LYS A 8 5.22 -8.60 -12.92
N LEU A 9 5.50 -7.36 -12.49
CA LEU A 9 4.47 -6.46 -11.99
C LEU A 9 3.40 -6.15 -13.03
N LEU A 10 3.77 -5.94 -14.30
CA LEU A 10 2.81 -5.65 -15.36
C LEU A 10 1.89 -6.84 -15.71
N ASN A 11 2.30 -8.07 -15.38
CA ASN A 11 1.42 -9.24 -15.51
C ASN A 11 0.36 -9.30 -14.40
N GLU A 12 0.69 -8.78 -13.21
CA GLU A 12 -0.20 -8.77 -12.05
C GLU A 12 -1.04 -7.49 -11.95
N LEU A 13 -0.56 -6.38 -12.52
CA LEU A 13 -1.17 -5.06 -12.42
C LEU A 13 -1.62 -4.59 -13.81
N GLN A 14 -2.93 -4.58 -14.04
CA GLN A 14 -3.52 -4.21 -15.33
C GLN A 14 -3.60 -2.70 -15.56
N ALA A 15 -3.75 -1.91 -14.50
CA ALA A 15 -3.91 -0.46 -14.62
C ALA A 15 -2.75 0.25 -15.35
N PRO A 16 -1.46 -0.03 -15.06
CA PRO A 16 -0.35 0.54 -15.82
C PRO A 16 -0.37 0.20 -17.32
N VAL A 17 -0.87 -0.99 -17.70
CA VAL A 17 -1.00 -1.40 -19.10
C VAL A 17 -2.05 -0.55 -19.80
N VAL A 18 -3.22 -0.36 -19.19
CA VAL A 18 -4.28 0.50 -19.72
C VAL A 18 -3.80 1.94 -19.88
N VAL A 19 -3.06 2.47 -18.91
CA VAL A 19 -2.45 3.81 -19.01
C VAL A 19 -1.47 3.90 -20.19
N ALA A 20 -0.67 2.85 -20.44
CA ALA A 20 0.20 2.78 -21.61
C ALA A 20 -0.59 2.88 -22.91
N GLU A 21 -1.66 2.10 -23.04
CA GLU A 21 -2.50 2.05 -24.23
C GLU A 21 -3.20 3.39 -24.49
N ILE A 22 -3.64 4.09 -23.44
CA ILE A 22 -4.21 5.44 -23.53
C ILE A 22 -3.13 6.43 -24.01
N LEU A 23 -1.94 6.41 -23.41
CA LEU A 23 -0.85 7.33 -23.78
C LEU A 23 -0.35 7.11 -25.21
N ASN A 24 -0.38 5.86 -25.70
CA ASN A 24 -0.02 5.51 -27.07
C ASN A 24 -1.16 5.76 -28.08
N GLY A 25 -2.35 6.14 -27.61
CA GLY A 25 -3.52 6.41 -28.46
C GLY A 25 -4.17 5.15 -29.04
N HIS A 26 -3.85 3.96 -28.51
CA HIS A 26 -4.49 2.71 -28.92
C HIS A 26 -5.92 2.59 -28.39
N VAL A 27 -6.19 3.25 -27.24
CA VAL A 27 -7.51 3.31 -26.63
C VAL A 27 -7.82 4.75 -26.21
N SER A 28 -9.09 5.16 -26.33
CA SER A 28 -9.53 6.49 -25.91
C SER A 28 -9.72 6.57 -24.40
N TYR A 29 -9.21 7.65 -23.79
CA TYR A 29 -9.43 7.94 -22.36
C TYR A 29 -10.92 7.95 -22.00
N GLU A 30 -11.77 8.63 -22.78
CA GLU A 30 -13.22 8.74 -22.51
C GLU A 30 -13.95 7.39 -22.52
N SER A 31 -13.36 6.38 -23.17
CA SER A 31 -13.92 5.02 -23.20
C SER A 31 -13.36 4.11 -22.10
N SER A 32 -12.30 4.55 -21.42
CA SER A 32 -11.50 3.72 -20.51
C SER A 32 -11.34 4.32 -19.11
N ASP A 33 -11.75 5.56 -18.87
CA ASP A 33 -11.61 6.25 -17.59
C ASP A 33 -12.36 5.52 -16.46
N TYR A 34 -13.59 5.07 -16.71
CA TYR A 34 -14.37 4.29 -15.77
C TYR A 34 -13.73 2.92 -15.51
N ALA A 35 -13.30 2.23 -16.57
CA ALA A 35 -12.65 0.93 -16.45
C ALA A 35 -11.33 1.03 -15.67
N LEU A 36 -10.51 2.05 -15.95
CA LEU A 36 -9.27 2.31 -15.24
C LEU A 36 -9.51 2.66 -13.77
N SER A 37 -10.51 3.50 -13.50
CA SER A 37 -10.92 3.86 -12.14
C SER A 37 -11.37 2.62 -11.36
N SER A 38 -12.21 1.77 -11.96
CA SER A 38 -12.66 0.50 -11.35
C SER A 38 -11.49 -0.44 -11.08
N LEU A 39 -10.60 -0.62 -12.07
CA LEU A 39 -9.43 -1.49 -11.95
C LEU A 39 -8.53 -1.11 -10.77
N ILE A 40 -8.39 0.17 -10.47
CA ILE A 40 -7.59 0.63 -9.33
C ILE A 40 -8.40 0.58 -8.03
N SER A 41 -9.68 0.94 -8.08
CA SER A 41 -10.56 0.91 -6.90
C SER A 41 -10.69 -0.49 -6.29
N ASP A 42 -10.71 -1.54 -7.11
CA ASP A 42 -10.86 -2.92 -6.67
C ASP A 42 -9.57 -3.55 -6.11
N GLN A 43 -8.45 -2.82 -6.18
CA GLN A 43 -7.17 -3.29 -5.68
C GLN A 43 -7.06 -3.15 -4.16
N LYS A 44 -6.20 -3.97 -3.55
CA LYS A 44 -5.72 -3.71 -2.19
C LYS A 44 -4.76 -2.50 -2.19
N PRO A 45 -4.58 -1.78 -1.07
CA PRO A 45 -3.76 -0.57 -1.03
C PRO A 45 -2.31 -0.75 -1.51
N ASP A 46 -1.70 -1.92 -1.29
CA ASP A 46 -0.35 -2.25 -1.77
C ASP A 46 -0.28 -2.36 -3.30
N ALA A 47 -1.23 -3.09 -3.90
CA ALA A 47 -1.37 -3.22 -5.35
C ALA A 47 -1.71 -1.88 -6.00
N ALA A 48 -2.62 -1.10 -5.38
CA ALA A 48 -2.99 0.22 -5.83
C ALA A 48 -1.80 1.18 -5.84
N LEU A 49 -0.99 1.21 -4.77
CA LEU A 49 0.21 2.03 -4.69
C LEU A 49 1.19 1.71 -5.82
N LEU A 50 1.45 0.42 -6.08
CA LEU A 50 2.33 -0.01 -7.18
C LEU A 50 1.76 0.35 -8.55
N SER A 51 0.46 0.12 -8.77
CA SER A 51 -0.24 0.50 -10.01
C SER A 51 -0.15 1.99 -10.26
N ILE A 52 -0.40 2.82 -9.25
CA ILE A 52 -0.37 4.27 -9.33
C ILE A 52 1.06 4.75 -9.60
N ALA A 53 2.06 4.28 -8.84
CA ALA A 53 3.45 4.70 -9.03
C ALA A 53 3.99 4.34 -10.42
N LEU A 54 3.68 3.15 -10.94
CA LEU A 54 4.06 2.74 -12.30
C LEU A 54 3.37 3.61 -13.36
N SER A 55 2.05 3.77 -13.24
CA SER A 55 1.25 4.58 -14.17
C SER A 55 1.71 6.04 -14.19
N PHE A 56 1.92 6.63 -13.01
CA PHE A 56 2.36 8.00 -12.87
C PHE A 56 3.72 8.22 -13.52
N ARG A 57 4.67 7.32 -13.26
CA ARG A 57 5.98 7.32 -13.91
C ARG A 57 5.87 7.28 -15.44
N MET A 58 4.95 6.47 -15.99
CA MET A 58 4.74 6.38 -17.44
C MET A 58 4.23 7.70 -18.02
N ILE A 59 3.29 8.35 -17.35
CA ILE A 59 2.73 9.64 -17.75
C ILE A 59 3.81 10.74 -17.77
N ILE A 60 4.65 10.83 -16.72
CA ILE A 60 5.58 11.97 -16.56
C ILE A 60 6.95 11.76 -17.21
N ARG A 61 7.32 10.52 -17.57
CA ARG A 61 8.64 10.20 -18.12
C ARG A 61 9.02 11.02 -19.37
N PRO A 62 8.12 11.32 -20.32
CA PRO A 62 8.44 12.19 -21.45
C PRO A 62 8.80 13.64 -21.05
N TYR A 63 8.35 14.06 -19.86
CA TYR A 63 8.38 15.45 -19.40
C TYR A 63 9.46 15.75 -18.36
N ILE A 64 10.34 14.79 -18.03
CA ILE A 64 11.35 14.92 -16.95
C ILE A 64 12.32 16.09 -17.15
N LYS A 65 12.53 16.55 -18.39
CA LYS A 65 13.40 17.70 -18.71
C LYS A 65 12.67 19.03 -18.57
N ALA A 66 11.35 19.02 -18.50
CA ALA A 66 10.51 20.21 -18.48
C ALA A 66 10.24 20.74 -17.06
N SER A 67 10.48 19.95 -16.01
CA SER A 67 10.33 20.37 -14.62
C SER A 67 11.17 19.52 -13.66
N PRO A 68 11.92 20.13 -12.72
CA PRO A 68 12.61 19.41 -11.65
C PRO A 68 11.66 18.58 -10.79
N ILE A 69 10.43 19.05 -10.58
CA ILE A 69 9.41 18.34 -9.79
C ILE A 69 9.09 17.00 -10.44
N LEU A 70 8.84 16.98 -11.75
CA LEU A 70 8.55 15.73 -12.47
C LEU A 70 9.74 14.77 -12.46
N LYS A 71 10.97 15.28 -12.51
CA LYS A 71 12.16 14.45 -12.35
C LYS A 71 12.23 13.82 -10.96
N ALA A 72 11.95 14.59 -9.90
CA ALA A 72 11.88 14.07 -8.54
C ALA A 72 10.77 13.02 -8.39
N SER A 73 9.58 13.28 -8.95
CA SER A 73 8.46 12.33 -8.95
C SER A 73 8.82 10.99 -9.61
N VAL A 74 9.61 10.98 -10.70
CA VAL A 74 10.10 9.73 -11.30
C VAL A 74 11.01 8.96 -10.36
N LEU A 75 11.95 9.64 -9.70
CA LEU A 75 12.86 9.00 -8.75
C LEU A 75 12.09 8.40 -7.58
N GLU A 76 11.06 9.11 -7.11
CA GLU A 76 10.24 8.63 -6.02
C GLU A 76 9.38 7.43 -6.41
N CYS A 77 8.71 7.47 -7.56
CA CYS A 77 7.96 6.32 -8.05
C CYS A 77 8.88 5.09 -8.20
N MET A 78 10.13 5.30 -8.60
CA MET A 78 11.12 4.22 -8.65
C MET A 78 11.49 3.69 -7.26
N ARG A 79 11.71 4.57 -6.28
CA ARG A 79 11.98 4.18 -4.88
C ARG A 79 10.84 3.31 -4.33
N ILE A 80 9.59 3.74 -4.51
CA ILE A 80 8.40 3.01 -4.04
C ILE A 80 8.33 1.62 -4.66
N VAL A 81 8.48 1.53 -5.99
CA VAL A 81 8.47 0.25 -6.71
C VAL A 81 9.60 -0.65 -6.23
N GLU A 82 10.81 -0.13 -6.09
CA GLU A 82 11.97 -0.91 -5.61
C GLU A 82 11.78 -1.41 -4.18
N ALA A 83 11.15 -0.63 -3.30
CA ALA A 83 10.90 -1.00 -1.92
C ALA A 83 9.79 -2.06 -1.76
N ARG A 84 8.78 -2.03 -2.63
CA ARG A 84 7.52 -2.80 -2.42
C ARG A 84 7.30 -3.97 -3.37
N ALA A 85 7.92 -3.95 -4.55
CA ALA A 85 7.63 -4.94 -5.58
C ALA A 85 7.94 -6.38 -5.14
N SER A 86 9.00 -6.60 -4.35
CA SER A 86 9.37 -7.95 -3.92
C SER A 86 8.35 -8.50 -2.92
N GLY A 87 7.97 -7.71 -1.92
CA GLY A 87 6.94 -8.07 -0.95
C GLY A 87 5.61 -8.39 -1.64
N PHE A 88 5.19 -7.54 -2.58
CA PHE A 88 3.96 -7.76 -3.35
C PHE A 88 4.00 -9.07 -4.17
N LEU A 89 5.10 -9.34 -4.89
CA LEU A 89 5.20 -10.53 -5.75
C LEU A 89 5.41 -11.84 -4.99
N THR A 90 5.81 -11.79 -3.71
CA THR A 90 6.17 -12.99 -2.92
C THR A 90 5.19 -13.30 -1.81
N SER A 91 4.34 -12.36 -1.42
CA SER A 91 3.42 -12.56 -0.30
C SER A 91 2.10 -13.15 -0.80
N PRO A 92 1.67 -14.34 -0.32
CA PRO A 92 0.32 -14.79 -0.56
C PRO A 92 -0.65 -13.79 0.08
N LEU A 93 -1.71 -13.43 -0.65
CA LEU A 93 -2.76 -12.44 -0.31
C LEU A 93 -3.50 -12.66 1.04
N SER A 94 -3.05 -13.59 1.87
CA SER A 94 -3.66 -14.09 3.11
C SER A 94 -2.71 -14.00 4.31
N ALA A 95 -1.97 -12.90 4.45
CA ALA A 95 -1.25 -12.63 5.70
C ALA A 95 -2.25 -12.30 6.82
N ASP A 96 -2.07 -12.91 7.99
CA ASP A 96 -2.89 -12.69 9.18
C ASP A 96 -2.91 -11.19 9.52
N THR A 97 -4.08 -10.56 9.45
CA THR A 97 -4.25 -9.11 9.63
C THR A 97 -3.96 -8.64 11.05
N SER A 98 -3.78 -9.57 12.00
CA SER A 98 -3.36 -9.30 13.37
C SER A 98 -1.83 -9.25 13.54
N CYS A 99 -1.04 -9.55 12.51
CA CYS A 99 0.41 -9.52 12.58
C CYS A 99 0.93 -8.07 12.66
N PRO A 100 1.77 -7.73 13.66
CA PRO A 100 2.38 -6.39 13.76
C PRO A 100 3.13 -5.97 12.49
N ALA A 101 3.81 -6.91 11.82
CA ALA A 101 4.51 -6.65 10.56
C ALA A 101 3.55 -6.24 9.42
N THR A 102 2.31 -6.73 9.42
CA THR A 102 1.27 -6.33 8.46
C THR A 102 0.79 -4.90 8.74
N LEU A 103 0.67 -4.53 10.02
CA LEU A 103 0.30 -3.16 10.41
C LEU A 103 1.39 -2.15 10.09
N ASP A 104 2.65 -2.45 10.42
CA ASP A 104 3.79 -1.60 10.07
C ASP A 104 3.88 -1.41 8.56
N SER A 105 3.72 -2.50 7.79
CA SER A 105 3.67 -2.44 6.33
C SER A 105 2.53 -1.56 5.83
N MET A 106 1.32 -1.69 6.39
CA MET A 106 0.16 -0.90 5.98
C MET A 106 0.32 0.59 6.34
N SER A 107 0.92 0.90 7.49
CA SER A 107 1.24 2.28 7.87
C SER A 107 2.16 2.93 6.85
N SER A 108 3.24 2.24 6.47
CA SER A 108 4.12 2.77 5.43
C SER A 108 3.42 2.87 4.06
N ILE A 109 2.48 1.96 3.74
CA ILE A 109 1.68 2.05 2.49
C ILE A 109 0.85 3.33 2.51
N ALA A 110 0.19 3.64 3.64
CA ALA A 110 -0.60 4.85 3.78
C ALA A 110 0.24 6.11 3.58
N GLU A 111 1.44 6.16 4.18
CA GLU A 111 2.40 7.26 4.01
C GLU A 111 2.84 7.43 2.55
N ASP A 112 3.21 6.34 1.87
CA ASP A 112 3.62 6.40 0.47
C ASP A 112 2.46 6.82 -0.45
N LEU A 113 1.22 6.38 -0.18
CA LEU A 113 0.04 6.79 -0.94
C LEU A 113 -0.25 8.28 -0.77
N SER A 114 -0.16 8.80 0.45
CA SER A 114 -0.30 10.23 0.74
C SER A 114 0.78 11.04 0.01
N TYR A 115 2.03 10.58 0.06
CA TYR A 115 3.11 11.28 -0.64
C TYR A 115 2.95 11.26 -2.17
N VAL A 116 2.52 10.13 -2.74
CA VAL A 116 2.24 10.03 -4.18
C VAL A 116 1.06 10.92 -4.57
N GLU A 117 0.04 11.05 -3.73
CA GLU A 117 -1.07 11.99 -3.93
C GLU A 117 -0.58 13.43 -4.08
N GLU A 118 0.32 13.88 -3.19
CA GLU A 118 0.91 15.22 -3.25
C GLU A 118 1.69 15.44 -4.56
N LEU A 119 2.50 14.46 -4.96
CA LEU A 119 3.26 14.54 -6.22
C LEU A 119 2.34 14.58 -7.45
N LEU A 120 1.23 13.85 -7.41
CA LEU A 120 0.22 13.86 -8.47
C LEU A 120 -0.51 15.21 -8.53
N ASP A 121 -0.80 15.85 -7.40
CA ASP A 121 -1.39 17.19 -7.37
C ASP A 121 -0.48 18.22 -8.06
N LEU A 122 0.82 18.19 -7.77
CA LEU A 122 1.81 19.03 -8.45
C LEU A 122 1.85 18.75 -9.96
N ALA A 123 1.72 17.49 -10.38
CA ALA A 123 1.70 17.12 -11.78
C ALA A 123 0.41 17.59 -12.49
N VAL A 124 -0.76 17.49 -11.85
CA VAL A 124 -2.03 18.02 -12.36
C VAL A 124 -1.89 19.51 -12.65
N ASN A 125 -1.35 20.27 -11.70
CA ASN A 125 -1.10 21.71 -11.85
C ASN A 125 -0.11 22.01 -12.99
N PHE A 126 0.95 21.20 -13.14
CA PHE A 126 1.91 21.36 -14.22
C PHE A 126 1.28 21.11 -15.62
N PHE A 127 0.40 20.12 -15.74
CA PHE A 127 -0.18 19.70 -17.02
C PHE A 127 -1.44 20.46 -17.43
N ALA A 128 -2.11 21.15 -16.51
CA ALA A 128 -3.40 21.83 -16.73
C ALA A 128 -3.48 22.65 -18.02
N ALA A 129 -2.40 23.35 -18.40
CA ALA A 129 -2.33 24.16 -19.61
C ALA A 129 -1.50 23.54 -20.75
N LYS A 130 -0.87 22.37 -20.54
CA LYS A 130 0.13 21.80 -21.45
C LYS A 130 -0.33 20.52 -22.12
N ASP A 131 -0.94 19.63 -21.35
CA ASP A 131 -1.37 18.31 -21.80
C ASP A 131 -2.62 17.90 -21.02
N PRO A 132 -3.82 18.17 -21.58
CA PRO A 132 -5.09 17.82 -20.94
C PRO A 132 -5.28 16.32 -20.69
N LEU A 133 -4.62 15.45 -21.46
CA LEU A 133 -4.70 14.00 -21.26
C LEU A 133 -3.85 13.58 -20.06
N ALA A 134 -2.58 14.00 -20.02
CA ALA A 134 -1.70 13.74 -18.88
C ALA A 134 -2.27 14.33 -17.59
N MET A 135 -2.84 15.53 -17.65
CA MET A 135 -3.53 16.14 -16.51
C MET A 135 -4.68 15.26 -16.00
N ARG A 136 -5.56 14.80 -16.89
CA ARG A 136 -6.72 13.98 -16.51
C ARG A 136 -6.31 12.63 -15.92
N LEU A 137 -5.32 11.97 -16.51
CA LEU A 137 -4.76 10.74 -15.96
C LEU A 137 -4.14 10.96 -14.57
N CYS A 138 -3.35 12.02 -14.39
CA CYS A 138 -2.81 12.37 -13.06
C CYS A 138 -3.92 12.68 -12.05
N ALA A 139 -5.00 13.35 -12.46
CA ALA A 139 -6.13 13.65 -11.57
C ALA A 139 -6.88 12.38 -11.14
N LEU A 140 -7.10 11.43 -12.07
CA LEU A 140 -7.67 10.13 -11.75
C LEU A 140 -6.79 9.37 -10.76
N LEU A 141 -5.49 9.26 -11.05
CA LEU A 141 -4.53 8.59 -10.17
C LEU A 141 -4.46 9.26 -8.79
N LYS A 142 -4.55 10.59 -8.72
CA LYS A 142 -4.58 11.35 -7.46
C LYS A 142 -5.79 10.93 -6.62
N SER A 143 -6.98 10.92 -7.22
CA SER A 143 -8.20 10.50 -6.53
C SER A 143 -8.09 9.08 -5.99
N GLN A 144 -7.49 8.17 -6.77
CA GLN A 144 -7.28 6.78 -6.35
C GLN A 144 -6.25 6.67 -5.23
N ALA A 145 -5.15 7.44 -5.30
CA ALA A 145 -4.14 7.49 -4.23
C ALA A 145 -4.78 7.95 -2.91
N HIS A 146 -5.60 9.00 -2.97
CA HIS A 146 -6.35 9.50 -1.82
C HIS A 146 -7.28 8.44 -1.22
N THR A 147 -8.11 7.79 -2.05
CA THR A 147 -9.04 6.76 -1.58
C THR A 147 -8.30 5.59 -0.92
N HIS A 148 -7.23 5.09 -1.53
CA HIS A 148 -6.46 3.98 -0.97
C HIS A 148 -5.68 4.38 0.29
N HIS A 149 -5.21 5.63 0.38
CA HIS A 149 -4.63 6.17 1.60
C HIS A 149 -5.64 6.11 2.74
N MET A 150 -6.87 6.59 2.53
CA MET A 150 -7.94 6.54 3.53
C MET A 150 -8.27 5.09 3.95
N ILE A 151 -8.31 4.15 3.00
CA ILE A 151 -8.53 2.73 3.31
C ILE A 151 -7.41 2.18 4.20
N ALA A 152 -6.15 2.48 3.86
CA ALA A 152 -4.99 2.04 4.63
C ALA A 152 -4.97 2.65 6.04
N GLU A 153 -5.27 3.94 6.19
CA GLU A 153 -5.38 4.60 7.50
C GLU A 153 -6.48 4.00 8.36
N VAL A 154 -7.68 3.80 7.80
CA VAL A 154 -8.79 3.19 8.53
C VAL A 154 -8.43 1.78 9.00
N PHE A 155 -7.74 1.00 8.16
CA PHE A 155 -7.22 -0.31 8.55
C PHE A 155 -6.26 -0.18 9.74
N CYS A 156 -5.24 0.68 9.64
CA CYS A 156 -4.29 0.90 10.74
C CYS A 156 -5.01 1.31 12.03
N ASN A 157 -5.96 2.25 11.97
CA ASN A 157 -6.68 2.74 13.13
C ASN A 157 -7.56 1.67 13.80
N GLN A 158 -8.22 0.81 13.02
CA GLN A 158 -9.06 -0.27 13.55
C GLN A 158 -8.24 -1.37 14.23
N PHE A 159 -7.06 -1.70 13.69
CA PHE A 159 -6.25 -2.81 14.18
C PHE A 159 -5.13 -2.41 15.15
N ALA A 160 -4.71 -1.13 15.18
CA ALA A 160 -3.82 -0.59 16.21
C ALA A 160 -4.54 -0.34 17.54
N SER A 161 -5.87 -0.16 17.50
CA SER A 161 -6.72 0.10 18.68
C SER A 161 -7.30 -1.16 19.33
N ALA A 162 -7.08 -2.34 18.75
CA ALA A 162 -7.49 -3.58 19.38
C ALA A 162 -6.67 -3.75 20.67
N PRO A 163 -7.28 -3.71 21.87
CA PRO A 163 -6.54 -3.97 23.10
C PRO A 163 -5.89 -5.34 22.93
N ILE A 164 -4.56 -5.40 23.11
CA ILE A 164 -3.86 -6.66 23.39
C ILE A 164 -4.71 -7.32 24.47
N ALA A 165 -5.42 -8.39 24.11
CA ALA A 165 -6.36 -9.02 25.00
C ALA A 165 -5.60 -9.29 26.30
N GLU A 166 -5.94 -8.54 27.37
CA GLU A 166 -5.41 -8.89 28.67
C GLU A 166 -5.76 -10.37 28.86
N PRO A 167 -4.80 -11.22 29.29
CA PRO A 167 -5.08 -12.61 29.53
C PRO A 167 -6.33 -12.66 30.42
N SER A 168 -7.34 -13.35 29.89
CA SER A 168 -8.66 -13.43 30.51
C SER A 168 -8.49 -13.73 31.99
N ARG A 169 -9.39 -13.23 32.84
CA ARG A 169 -9.35 -13.47 34.29
C ARG A 169 -9.17 -14.95 34.64
N MET A 170 -9.63 -15.84 33.75
CA MET A 170 -9.46 -17.29 33.81
C MET A 170 -8.01 -17.77 33.57
N GLN A 171 -7.25 -17.16 32.65
CA GLN A 171 -5.82 -17.43 32.44
C GLN A 171 -4.94 -16.89 33.58
N ARG A 172 -5.31 -15.74 34.18
CA ARG A 172 -4.65 -15.25 35.42
C ARG A 172 -4.93 -16.16 36.62
N MET A 173 -6.16 -16.68 36.75
CA MET A 173 -6.48 -17.68 37.76
C MET A 173 -5.74 -19.01 37.53
N LEU A 174 -5.63 -19.48 36.29
CA LEU A 174 -4.88 -20.69 35.96
C LEU A 174 -3.37 -20.54 36.23
N GLY A 175 -2.78 -19.37 35.96
CA GLY A 175 -1.40 -19.07 36.31
C GLY A 175 -1.15 -19.09 37.83
N CYS A 176 -2.07 -18.55 38.63
CA CYS A 176 -2.00 -18.61 40.10
C CYS A 176 -2.20 -20.04 40.63
N LEU A 177 -3.12 -20.83 40.05
CA LEU A 177 -3.38 -22.21 40.46
C LEU A 177 -2.23 -23.17 40.09
N VAL A 178 -1.60 -22.99 38.93
CA VAL A 178 -0.42 -23.77 38.52
C VAL A 178 0.81 -23.39 39.35
N SER A 179 0.95 -22.11 39.74
CA SER A 179 2.00 -21.68 40.68
C SER A 179 1.79 -22.20 42.10
N ALA A 180 0.53 -22.37 42.54
CA ALA A 180 0.19 -22.97 43.83
C ALA A 180 0.38 -24.49 43.85
N ALA A 181 0.07 -25.19 42.74
CA ALA A 181 0.23 -26.64 42.63
C ALA A 181 1.70 -27.10 42.52
N ASN A 182 2.62 -26.23 42.11
CA ASN A 182 4.05 -26.55 42.03
C ASN A 182 4.84 -26.24 43.31
N ARG A 183 4.22 -25.68 44.35
CA ARG A 183 4.81 -25.58 45.69
C ARG A 183 4.47 -26.83 46.48
N ASN A 184 5.08 -27.96 46.11
CA ASN A 184 5.26 -29.09 47.02
C ASN A 184 6.25 -28.65 48.12
N GLU A 185 5.78 -27.89 49.11
CA GLU A 185 6.45 -27.83 50.39
C GLU A 185 6.00 -29.05 51.21
N PRO A 186 6.93 -29.93 51.62
CA PRO A 186 6.57 -31.08 52.44
C PRO A 186 6.07 -30.59 53.81
N LEU A 187 4.85 -30.97 54.17
CA LEU A 187 4.34 -30.91 55.53
C LEU A 187 5.30 -31.71 56.43
N SER A 188 6.19 -31.01 57.13
CA SER A 188 6.93 -31.56 58.24
C SER A 188 5.93 -31.83 59.37
N MET A 189 5.48 -33.08 59.48
CA MET A 189 4.97 -33.62 60.73
C MET A 189 6.11 -33.63 61.74
N GLN A 190 6.14 -32.65 62.65
CA GLN A 190 6.73 -32.87 63.95
C GLN A 190 5.63 -33.32 64.91
N ALA A 191 5.64 -34.63 65.17
CA ALA A 191 5.08 -35.21 66.37
C ALA A 191 6.12 -35.07 67.50
N VAL A 192 5.68 -34.49 68.61
CA VAL A 192 5.86 -34.84 70.05
C VAL A 192 5.67 -33.56 70.85
#